data_AF-A0A2V7WV11-F1
#
_entry.id   AF-A0A2V7WV11-F1
#
_cell.length_a   1.000
_cell.length_b   1.000
_cell.length_c   1.000
_cell.angle_alpha   90.00
_cell.angle_beta   90.00
_cell.angle_gamma   90.00
#
_symmetry.space_group_name_H-M   'P 1'
#
loop_
_entity.id
_entity.type
_entity.pdbx_description
1 polymer ?
#
loop_
_entity_poly.entity_id
_entity_poly.type
_entity_poly.pdbx_seq_one_letter_code
_entity_poly.pdbx_strand_id
1 'polypeptide(L)'
;MPRKPTWGTPTRAEHHPPLRQRWQLLFPSAIAAGALAVILLGGHLVGARTTLSPGSVTGGHGNIDASCYQCHTTGRGVANVRCQRCHDPSSAGRLTASAHVLFGSGDPRKAAAAPDLACARCHVEHKGRRASISAVPDVECAQCHFGNLRRHPEFAVLKASTAEAPGMNFGHQKHIEEVMKAQAMSGAAQTCGSCHQKSGARRDFEAINFDQHCANCHSKQGSVGAIDPVPLTDVVDLEGLRSRGIGAAAMLRPEEFETSRGKIARPSVRHRDPWVLFNLDKIRAESDPEAFAGERARIEARIASLERRLAAATPFAALDRAALQERATALQRESEGATRRLAALSGAGDASTGVARLQEIETGLRATDAGAADEVAKLKATASTSGAGSAPLPAADFEARRQEVLGLLEAVEAADPALKPRTADLRRRIVALVPGENAADLLARVRDQRQASLERLRDEMKLRDQGVAPPRAALLDADRREILRALAQARAQLASLAVVTTTTTLSDEERQKKRETAVVLAAACTKCHLLKAGALAPVRAARPVLTRARFVHEPHVIQADCAKCHPGIEASKVSKDLNFKGFQSCRECHRSFQASPDCRECHLFHPKGVP
;
A
#
# COMPACT_ATOMS: atom_id res chain seq x y z
N MET A 1 -15.04 -66.57 -18.76
CA MET A 1 -15.96 -67.58 -18.20
C MET A 1 -17.07 -66.88 -17.42
N PRO A 2 -18.35 -67.05 -17.79
CA PRO A 2 -19.50 -66.57 -17.02
C PRO A 2 -20.09 -67.67 -16.11
N ARG A 3 -20.59 -67.22 -14.95
CA ARG A 3 -21.57 -67.78 -13.99
C ARG A 3 -21.61 -69.29 -13.65
N LYS A 4 -21.67 -69.57 -12.34
CA LYS A 4 -22.64 -70.51 -11.76
C LYS A 4 -23.40 -69.87 -10.58
N PRO A 5 -24.73 -69.99 -10.52
CA PRO A 5 -25.55 -69.67 -9.35
C PRO A 5 -25.77 -70.94 -8.50
N THR A 6 -26.03 -70.77 -7.20
CA THR A 6 -27.21 -71.30 -6.47
C THR A 6 -27.12 -70.88 -5.01
N TRP A 7 -27.97 -69.92 -4.64
CA TRP A 7 -28.29 -69.64 -3.24
C TRP A 7 -29.23 -70.74 -2.75
N GLY A 8 -28.79 -71.48 -1.73
CA GLY A 8 -29.67 -72.34 -0.95
C GLY A 8 -30.67 -71.48 -0.19
N THR A 9 -31.95 -71.81 -0.30
CA THR A 9 -33.01 -71.28 0.55
C THR A 9 -32.74 -71.65 2.00
N PRO A 10 -32.66 -70.69 2.95
CA PRO A 10 -32.71 -71.01 4.36
C PRO A 10 -34.11 -71.55 4.66
N THR A 11 -34.15 -72.72 5.30
CA THR A 11 -35.36 -73.33 5.85
C THR A 11 -36.10 -72.34 6.74
N ARG A 12 -37.43 -72.32 6.61
CA ARG A 12 -38.34 -71.60 7.51
C ARG A 12 -38.01 -71.97 8.95
N ALA A 13 -37.43 -71.02 9.69
CA ALA A 13 -37.55 -71.03 11.14
C ALA A 13 -38.97 -70.56 11.48
N GLU A 14 -39.90 -71.51 11.54
CA GLU A 14 -41.13 -71.36 12.32
C GLU A 14 -40.68 -71.14 13.77
N HIS A 15 -40.86 -69.93 14.30
CA HIS A 15 -40.95 -69.51 15.73
C HIS A 15 -40.62 -68.01 15.81
N HIS A 16 -41.47 -67.16 15.25
CA HIS A 16 -41.51 -65.76 15.65
C HIS A 16 -42.34 -65.65 16.93
N PRO A 17 -41.79 -65.15 18.06
CA PRO A 17 -42.59 -64.90 19.24
C PRO A 17 -43.67 -63.88 18.89
N PRO A 18 -44.91 -64.04 19.38
CA PRO A 18 -45.97 -63.10 19.06
C PRO A 18 -45.57 -61.72 19.61
N LEU A 19 -45.51 -60.72 18.73
CA LEU A 19 -45.37 -59.29 19.07
C LEU A 19 -46.63 -58.80 19.79
N ARG A 20 -46.89 -59.35 20.97
CA ARG A 20 -48.08 -59.10 21.78
C ARG A 20 -47.75 -58.11 22.89
N GLN A 21 -47.29 -56.93 22.51
CA GLN A 21 -47.50 -55.65 23.22
C GLN A 21 -46.61 -54.55 22.61
N ARG A 22 -47.08 -53.90 21.53
CA ARG A 22 -46.50 -52.63 21.04
C ARG A 22 -46.40 -51.57 22.15
N TRP A 23 -47.20 -51.68 23.21
CA TRP A 23 -47.26 -50.74 24.33
C TRP A 23 -46.16 -50.90 25.39
N GLN A 24 -45.50 -52.07 25.51
CA GLN A 24 -44.43 -52.29 26.49
C GLN A 24 -43.14 -51.54 26.17
N LEU A 25 -42.91 -51.19 24.90
CA LEU A 25 -41.77 -50.37 24.47
C LEU A 25 -42.13 -48.89 24.35
N LEU A 26 -43.40 -48.54 24.12
CA LEU A 26 -43.82 -47.14 23.98
C LEU A 26 -43.66 -46.34 25.26
N PHE A 27 -44.04 -46.91 26.41
CA PHE A 27 -43.90 -46.24 27.71
C PHE A 27 -42.44 -45.93 28.10
N PRO A 28 -41.51 -46.91 28.11
CA PRO A 28 -40.10 -46.61 28.42
C PRO A 28 -39.46 -45.70 27.36
N SER A 29 -39.86 -45.81 26.08
CA SER A 29 -39.38 -44.89 25.04
C SER A 29 -39.88 -43.46 25.25
N ALA A 30 -41.14 -43.27 25.66
CA ALA A 30 -41.71 -41.96 25.97
C ALA A 30 -41.09 -41.34 27.23
N ILE A 31 -40.80 -42.15 28.25
CA ILE A 31 -40.08 -41.70 29.46
C ILE A 31 -38.65 -41.31 29.10
N ALA A 32 -37.94 -42.10 28.30
CA ALA A 32 -36.60 -41.77 27.84
C ALA A 32 -36.58 -40.50 26.97
N ALA A 33 -37.56 -40.33 26.08
CA ALA A 33 -37.71 -39.12 25.28
C ALA A 33 -38.05 -37.90 26.14
N GLY A 34 -38.92 -38.04 27.14
CA GLY A 34 -39.26 -36.99 28.10
C GLY A 34 -38.07 -36.59 28.96
N ALA A 35 -37.31 -37.55 29.49
CA ALA A 35 -36.09 -37.30 30.24
C ALA A 35 -35.04 -36.58 29.38
N LEU A 36 -34.85 -37.01 28.13
CA LEU A 36 -33.95 -36.35 27.19
C LEU A 36 -34.41 -34.91 26.89
N ALA A 37 -35.72 -34.68 26.70
CA ALA A 37 -36.27 -33.35 26.49
C ALA A 37 -36.05 -32.43 27.70
N VAL A 38 -36.22 -32.94 28.93
CA VAL A 38 -35.95 -32.19 30.17
C VAL A 38 -34.46 -31.90 30.33
N ILE A 39 -33.58 -32.84 30.01
CA ILE A 39 -32.12 -32.64 30.05
C ILE A 39 -31.69 -31.59 29.02
N LEU A 40 -32.22 -31.65 27.80
CA LEU A 40 -31.93 -30.67 26.75
C LEU A 40 -32.49 -29.29 27.10
N LEU A 41 -33.72 -29.21 27.63
CA LEU A 41 -34.35 -27.96 28.06
C LEU A 41 -33.62 -27.36 29.27
N GLY A 42 -33.25 -28.18 30.25
CA GLY A 42 -32.44 -27.78 31.41
C GLY A 42 -31.07 -27.29 30.98
N GLY A 43 -30.37 -28.01 30.09
CA GLY A 43 -29.11 -27.57 29.52
C GLY A 43 -29.22 -26.24 28.77
N HIS A 44 -30.32 -26.02 28.04
CA HIS A 44 -30.59 -24.75 27.36
C HIS A 44 -30.82 -23.59 28.34
N LEU A 45 -31.62 -23.80 29.38
CA LEU A 45 -31.94 -22.81 30.40
C LEU A 45 -30.73 -22.44 31.28
N VAL A 46 -29.84 -23.39 31.57
CA VAL A 46 -28.62 -23.17 32.38
C VAL A 46 -27.45 -22.69 31.51
N GLY A 47 -27.67 -22.47 30.21
CA GLY A 47 -26.66 -21.89 29.33
C GLY A 47 -25.50 -22.84 28.99
N ALA A 48 -25.71 -24.16 29.08
CA ALA A 48 -24.76 -25.19 28.65
C ALA A 48 -24.66 -25.25 27.12
N ARG A 49 -24.21 -24.14 26.51
CA ARG A 49 -24.04 -23.98 25.05
C ARG A 49 -22.74 -24.62 24.55
N THR A 50 -21.82 -24.97 25.44
CA THR A 50 -20.50 -25.53 25.14
C THR A 50 -20.54 -27.00 24.74
N THR A 51 -21.50 -27.78 25.22
CA THR A 51 -21.66 -29.21 24.91
C THR A 51 -22.12 -29.49 23.48
N LEU A 52 -22.68 -28.48 22.79
CA LEU A 52 -23.09 -28.53 21.37
C LEU A 52 -22.16 -27.70 20.46
N SER A 53 -21.05 -27.19 21.00
CA SER A 53 -20.11 -26.38 20.22
C SER A 53 -19.25 -27.26 19.31
N PRO A 54 -18.97 -26.86 18.05
CA PRO A 54 -18.07 -27.57 17.13
C PRO A 54 -16.62 -27.69 17.63
N GLY A 55 -16.27 -27.04 18.74
CA GLY A 55 -14.94 -26.99 19.33
C GLY A 55 -14.65 -25.62 19.96
N SER A 56 -13.48 -25.44 20.56
CA SER A 56 -13.05 -24.12 21.03
C SER A 56 -12.65 -23.22 19.87
N VAL A 57 -12.93 -21.92 19.97
CA VAL A 57 -12.42 -20.95 18.98
C VAL A 57 -10.90 -20.78 19.08
N THR A 58 -10.30 -20.30 17.99
CA THR A 58 -8.88 -19.97 17.87
C THR A 58 -8.43 -18.99 18.95
N GLY A 59 -7.14 -19.04 19.31
CA GLY A 59 -6.60 -18.27 20.44
C GLY A 59 -6.86 -16.77 20.34
N GLY A 60 -6.77 -16.18 19.14
CA GLY A 60 -7.06 -14.76 18.89
C GLY A 60 -8.50 -14.35 19.19
N HIS A 61 -9.44 -15.30 19.13
CA HIS A 61 -10.85 -15.09 19.47
C HIS A 61 -11.22 -15.64 20.85
N GLY A 62 -10.26 -16.08 21.67
CA GLY A 62 -10.56 -16.71 22.96
C GLY A 62 -11.42 -15.88 23.90
N ASN A 63 -11.35 -14.56 23.82
CA ASN A 63 -12.16 -13.63 24.60
C ASN A 63 -13.65 -13.59 24.23
N ILE A 64 -14.04 -14.16 23.09
CA ILE A 64 -15.43 -14.21 22.61
C ILE A 64 -15.98 -15.65 22.51
N ASP A 65 -15.24 -16.64 23.01
CA ASP A 65 -15.59 -18.07 22.93
C ASP A 65 -16.97 -18.39 23.55
N ALA A 66 -17.35 -17.67 24.61
CA ALA A 66 -18.66 -17.81 25.25
C ALA A 66 -19.77 -16.96 24.60
N SER A 67 -19.41 -16.09 23.66
CA SER A 67 -20.29 -15.09 23.05
C SER A 67 -20.66 -15.47 21.63
N CYS A 68 -21.24 -16.66 21.43
CA CYS A 68 -21.51 -17.25 20.11
C CYS A 68 -22.29 -16.31 19.17
N TYR A 69 -23.18 -15.49 19.72
CA TYR A 69 -24.00 -14.50 19.00
C TYR A 69 -23.19 -13.36 18.36
N GLN A 70 -21.90 -13.22 18.69
CA GLN A 70 -21.00 -12.30 18.01
C GLN A 70 -20.72 -12.74 16.57
N CYS A 71 -20.74 -14.04 16.30
CA CYS A 71 -20.48 -14.62 14.98
C CYS A 71 -21.72 -15.28 14.36
N HIS A 72 -22.57 -15.91 15.17
CA HIS A 72 -23.71 -16.67 14.71
C HIS A 72 -25.02 -15.89 14.83
N THR A 73 -25.94 -16.18 13.90
CA THR A 73 -27.35 -15.77 14.00
C THR A 73 -28.18 -17.04 14.17
N THR A 74 -29.07 -17.10 15.16
CA THR A 74 -29.86 -18.34 15.40
C THR A 74 -30.61 -18.78 14.14
N GLY A 75 -30.49 -20.06 13.78
CA GLY A 75 -31.11 -20.65 12.58
C GLY A 75 -30.56 -20.15 11.24
N ARG A 76 -29.50 -19.34 11.25
CA ARG A 76 -28.82 -18.80 10.07
C ARG A 76 -27.31 -19.01 10.20
N GLY A 77 -26.60 -19.12 9.08
CA GLY A 77 -25.13 -19.27 9.09
C GLY A 77 -24.39 -18.03 9.62
N VAL A 78 -23.07 -18.03 9.44
CA VAL A 78 -22.21 -16.88 9.74
C VAL A 78 -22.19 -15.94 8.53
N ALA A 79 -22.68 -14.70 8.70
CA ALA A 79 -22.64 -13.67 7.67
C ALA A 79 -21.33 -12.86 7.73
N ASN A 80 -20.86 -12.37 6.57
CA ASN A 80 -19.61 -11.59 6.46
C ASN A 80 -19.53 -10.40 7.42
N VAL A 81 -20.65 -9.70 7.60
CA VAL A 81 -20.70 -8.54 8.49
C VAL A 81 -20.29 -8.87 9.92
N ARG A 82 -20.53 -10.10 10.39
CA ARG A 82 -20.14 -10.55 11.74
C ARG A 82 -18.62 -10.48 11.95
N CYS A 83 -17.85 -10.88 10.94
CA CYS A 83 -16.40 -10.82 10.94
C CYS A 83 -15.90 -9.37 10.80
N GLN A 84 -16.53 -8.64 9.89
CA GLN A 84 -16.04 -7.33 9.49
C GLN A 84 -16.23 -6.25 10.56
N ARG A 85 -17.16 -6.42 11.52
CA ARG A 85 -17.31 -5.50 12.68
C ARG A 85 -16.02 -5.32 13.47
N CYS A 86 -15.18 -6.35 13.56
CA CYS A 86 -13.90 -6.30 14.27
C CYS A 86 -12.72 -6.15 13.30
N HIS A 87 -12.78 -6.78 12.13
CA HIS A 87 -11.63 -6.89 11.23
C HIS A 87 -11.60 -5.82 10.11
N ASP A 88 -12.71 -5.14 9.87
CA ASP A 88 -12.84 -4.00 8.94
C ASP A 88 -13.82 -2.95 9.52
N PRO A 89 -13.56 -2.42 10.72
CA PRO A 89 -14.56 -1.73 11.52
C PRO A 89 -15.01 -0.38 10.96
N SER A 90 -14.18 0.25 10.13
CA SER A 90 -14.49 1.50 9.41
C SER A 90 -15.08 1.25 8.03
N SER A 91 -15.34 -0.02 7.66
CA SER A 91 -15.74 -0.41 6.31
C SER A 91 -14.79 0.13 5.24
N ALA A 92 -13.49 0.06 5.50
CA ALA A 92 -12.47 0.43 4.51
C ALA A 92 -12.51 -0.49 3.29
N GLY A 93 -13.16 -1.65 3.42
CA GLY A 93 -13.29 -2.64 2.35
C GLY A 93 -11.99 -3.41 2.12
N ARG A 94 -11.03 -3.34 3.04
CA ARG A 94 -9.70 -3.93 2.88
C ARG A 94 -9.69 -5.46 2.88
N LEU A 95 -10.75 -6.08 3.43
CA LEU A 95 -10.89 -7.53 3.58
C LEU A 95 -12.01 -8.12 2.71
N THR A 96 -12.55 -7.35 1.75
CA THR A 96 -13.55 -7.88 0.81
C THR A 96 -12.92 -8.87 -0.17
N ALA A 97 -13.74 -9.71 -0.83
CA ALA A 97 -13.25 -10.58 -1.89
C ALA A 97 -12.55 -9.77 -3.01
N SER A 98 -13.10 -8.62 -3.39
CA SER A 98 -12.48 -7.70 -4.33
C SER A 98 -11.11 -7.19 -3.87
N ALA A 99 -10.95 -6.86 -2.59
CA ALA A 99 -9.65 -6.45 -2.03
C ALA A 99 -8.64 -7.60 -2.01
N HIS A 100 -9.06 -8.84 -1.74
CA HIS A 100 -8.19 -10.01 -1.84
C HIS A 100 -7.72 -10.26 -3.28
N VAL A 101 -8.62 -10.11 -4.27
CA VAL A 101 -8.26 -10.23 -5.69
C VAL A 101 -7.35 -9.07 -6.12
N LEU A 102 -7.62 -7.85 -5.69
CA LEU A 102 -6.77 -6.68 -5.96
C LEU A 102 -5.38 -6.89 -5.37
N PHE A 103 -5.30 -7.33 -4.12
CA PHE A 103 -4.06 -7.61 -3.42
C PHE A 103 -3.27 -8.77 -4.08
N GLY A 104 -3.97 -9.78 -4.61
CA GLY A 104 -3.34 -10.92 -5.29
C GLY A 104 -2.88 -10.63 -6.72
N SER A 105 -3.64 -9.83 -7.47
CA SER A 105 -3.43 -9.62 -8.91
C SER A 105 -2.84 -8.27 -9.29
N GLY A 106 -2.98 -7.25 -8.43
CA GLY A 106 -2.69 -5.85 -8.77
C GLY A 106 -3.62 -5.26 -9.82
N ASP A 107 -4.67 -5.97 -10.22
CA ASP A 107 -5.55 -5.63 -11.34
C ASP A 107 -6.93 -5.16 -10.83
N PRO A 108 -7.25 -3.86 -10.92
CA PRO A 108 -8.53 -3.32 -10.50
C PRO A 108 -9.74 -3.89 -11.25
N ARG A 109 -9.56 -4.33 -12.50
CA ARG A 109 -10.67 -4.90 -13.30
C ARG A 109 -11.02 -6.29 -12.80
N LYS A 110 -10.02 -7.13 -12.53
CA LYS A 110 -10.23 -8.45 -11.89
C LYS A 110 -10.84 -8.31 -10.50
N ALA A 111 -10.39 -7.32 -9.73
CA ALA A 111 -10.94 -7.02 -8.42
C ALA A 111 -12.42 -6.63 -8.49
N ALA A 112 -12.80 -5.79 -9.47
CA ALA A 112 -14.18 -5.38 -9.67
C ALA A 112 -15.08 -6.54 -10.12
N ALA A 113 -14.56 -7.49 -10.90
CA ALA A 113 -15.27 -8.69 -11.33
C ALA A 113 -15.28 -9.82 -10.30
N ALA A 114 -14.67 -9.63 -9.13
CA ALA A 114 -14.58 -10.67 -8.10
C ALA A 114 -15.97 -10.95 -7.49
N PRO A 115 -16.41 -12.22 -7.42
CA PRO A 115 -17.66 -12.54 -6.75
C PRO A 115 -17.55 -12.28 -5.24
N ASP A 116 -18.66 -11.92 -4.60
CA ASP A 116 -18.70 -11.88 -3.14
C ASP A 116 -18.56 -13.31 -2.57
N LEU A 117 -17.74 -13.44 -1.54
CA LEU A 117 -17.42 -14.72 -0.93
C LEU A 117 -17.61 -14.63 0.58
N ALA A 118 -18.24 -15.67 1.15
CA ALA A 118 -18.35 -15.78 2.60
C ALA A 118 -16.95 -15.96 3.22
N CYS A 119 -16.58 -15.13 4.20
CA CYS A 119 -15.29 -15.21 4.90
C CYS A 119 -15.03 -16.63 5.43
N ALA A 120 -16.07 -17.25 5.99
CA ALA A 120 -16.03 -18.59 6.58
C ALA A 120 -15.72 -19.71 5.59
N ARG A 121 -15.77 -19.45 4.27
CA ARG A 121 -15.34 -20.41 3.25
C ARG A 121 -13.85 -20.74 3.36
N CYS A 122 -13.03 -19.76 3.70
CA CYS A 122 -11.57 -19.92 3.84
C CYS A 122 -11.11 -19.75 5.30
N HIS A 123 -11.71 -18.78 6.01
CA HIS A 123 -11.42 -18.49 7.41
C HIS A 123 -12.31 -19.33 8.33
N VAL A 124 -11.92 -20.59 8.50
CA VAL A 124 -12.67 -21.55 9.32
C VAL A 124 -12.28 -21.43 10.79
N GLU A 125 -13.27 -21.13 11.63
CA GLU A 125 -13.17 -21.08 13.09
C GLU A 125 -13.44 -22.47 13.72
N HIS A 126 -13.39 -22.58 15.05
CA HIS A 126 -13.52 -23.81 15.84
C HIS A 126 -12.39 -24.84 15.61
N LYS A 127 -11.22 -24.37 15.14
CA LYS A 127 -10.02 -25.21 14.96
C LYS A 127 -9.19 -25.37 16.25
N GLY A 128 -9.67 -24.87 17.37
CA GLY A 128 -9.01 -24.93 18.67
C GLY A 128 -8.01 -23.80 18.93
N ARG A 129 -7.71 -23.57 20.21
CA ARG A 129 -6.90 -22.45 20.71
C ARG A 129 -5.53 -22.27 20.06
N ARG A 130 -4.91 -23.36 19.59
CA ARG A 130 -3.57 -23.34 18.96
C ARG A 130 -3.62 -23.02 17.46
N ALA A 131 -4.79 -23.07 16.84
CA ALA A 131 -4.94 -22.73 15.44
C ALA A 131 -4.99 -21.20 15.22
N SER A 132 -4.63 -20.78 14.01
CA SER A 132 -4.77 -19.39 13.56
C SER A 132 -5.80 -19.32 12.43
N ILE A 133 -6.85 -18.53 12.61
CA ILE A 133 -7.88 -18.32 11.60
C ILE A 133 -7.36 -17.57 10.36
N SER A 134 -6.27 -16.80 10.50
CA SER A 134 -5.63 -16.08 9.39
C SER A 134 -4.68 -16.96 8.56
N ALA A 135 -4.39 -18.19 9.00
CA ALA A 135 -3.58 -19.13 8.26
C ALA A 135 -4.45 -19.98 7.33
N VAL A 136 -4.71 -19.46 6.12
CA VAL A 136 -5.43 -20.19 5.07
C VAL A 136 -4.44 -21.06 4.28
N PRO A 137 -4.68 -22.38 4.15
CA PRO A 137 -3.85 -23.25 3.33
C PRO A 137 -3.90 -22.87 1.85
N ASP A 138 -2.75 -22.88 1.18
CA ASP A 138 -2.63 -22.51 -0.24
C ASP A 138 -3.46 -23.41 -1.19
N VAL A 139 -3.84 -24.62 -0.75
CA VAL A 139 -4.72 -25.52 -1.50
C VAL A 139 -6.12 -24.93 -1.71
N GLU A 140 -6.62 -24.11 -0.79
CA GLU A 140 -7.93 -23.46 -0.95
C GLU A 140 -7.91 -22.45 -2.09
N CYS A 141 -6.77 -21.79 -2.30
CA CYS A 141 -6.59 -20.86 -3.41
C CYS A 141 -6.42 -21.61 -4.75
N ALA A 142 -5.72 -22.74 -4.73
CA ALA A 142 -5.43 -23.55 -5.92
C ALA A 142 -6.69 -24.10 -6.61
N GLN A 143 -7.82 -24.18 -5.92
CA GLN A 143 -9.10 -24.65 -6.49
C GLN A 143 -9.59 -23.79 -7.66
N CYS A 144 -9.27 -22.49 -7.68
CA CYS A 144 -9.70 -21.58 -8.73
C CYS A 144 -8.54 -20.98 -9.54
N HIS A 145 -7.31 -21.03 -9.01
CA HIS A 145 -6.26 -20.14 -9.47
C HIS A 145 -5.28 -20.70 -10.53
N PHE A 146 -4.60 -21.87 -10.45
CA PHE A 146 -3.50 -22.11 -11.43
C PHE A 146 -3.04 -23.56 -11.73
N GLY A 147 -2.28 -23.66 -12.86
CA GLY A 147 -1.41 -24.76 -13.29
C GLY A 147 0.11 -24.55 -13.02
N ASN A 148 1.00 -25.25 -13.75
CA ASN A 148 2.43 -25.51 -13.39
C ASN A 148 3.50 -24.50 -13.93
N LEU A 149 4.75 -24.60 -13.40
CA LEU A 149 5.89 -23.72 -13.73
C LEU A 149 6.28 -23.67 -15.22
N ARG A 150 5.84 -24.62 -16.07
CA ARG A 150 6.15 -24.61 -17.51
C ARG A 150 5.47 -23.47 -18.27
N ARG A 151 4.38 -22.92 -17.73
CA ARG A 151 3.63 -21.79 -18.31
C ARG A 151 3.63 -20.56 -17.38
N HIS A 152 4.61 -20.48 -16.46
CA HIS A 152 4.71 -19.38 -15.51
C HIS A 152 5.22 -18.12 -16.21
N PRO A 153 4.55 -16.96 -16.04
CA PRO A 153 4.99 -15.71 -16.65
C PRO A 153 6.29 -15.22 -15.97
N GLU A 154 7.14 -14.53 -16.74
CA GLU A 154 8.33 -13.86 -16.20
C GLU A 154 7.98 -12.94 -15.02
N PHE A 155 8.95 -12.72 -14.13
CA PHE A 155 8.77 -11.85 -12.97
C PHE A 155 8.68 -10.38 -13.39
N ALA A 156 7.51 -9.94 -13.85
CA ALA A 156 7.25 -8.56 -14.29
C ALA A 156 7.57 -7.51 -13.20
N VAL A 157 7.42 -7.88 -11.92
CA VAL A 157 7.72 -7.03 -10.76
C VAL A 157 9.23 -6.75 -10.62
N LEU A 158 10.11 -7.67 -11.06
CA LEU A 158 11.57 -7.42 -11.04
C LEU A 158 11.97 -6.33 -12.03
N LYS A 159 11.27 -6.19 -13.17
CA LYS A 159 11.50 -5.11 -14.13
C LYS A 159 10.95 -3.76 -13.66
N ALA A 160 9.81 -3.75 -12.95
CA ALA A 160 9.19 -2.54 -12.43
C ALA A 160 9.89 -2.00 -11.16
N SER A 161 10.29 -2.89 -10.25
CA SER A 161 10.95 -2.52 -8.97
C SER A 161 12.31 -1.84 -9.15
N THR A 162 13.06 -2.18 -10.21
CA THR A 162 14.33 -1.51 -10.57
C THR A 162 14.14 -0.09 -11.12
N ALA A 163 12.91 0.30 -11.51
CA ALA A 163 12.60 1.63 -12.03
C ALA A 163 12.20 2.62 -10.93
N GLU A 164 11.62 2.16 -9.83
CA GLU A 164 11.09 3.01 -8.74
C GLU A 164 12.14 3.43 -7.70
N ALA A 165 13.27 2.73 -7.62
CA ALA A 165 14.38 3.04 -6.72
C ALA A 165 15.67 3.25 -7.53
N PRO A 166 16.19 4.48 -7.63
CA PRO A 166 17.38 4.76 -8.44
C PRO A 166 18.67 4.13 -7.87
N GLY A 167 18.63 3.62 -6.63
CA GLY A 167 19.76 2.99 -5.95
C GLY A 167 20.83 4.01 -5.52
N MET A 168 22.04 3.50 -5.28
CA MET A 168 23.24 4.28 -5.00
C MET A 168 24.39 3.83 -5.90
N ASN A 169 25.34 4.73 -6.12
CA ASN A 169 26.64 4.38 -6.71
C ASN A 169 27.33 3.40 -5.76
N PHE A 170 27.49 2.15 -6.21
CA PHE A 170 28.06 1.08 -5.40
C PHE A 170 28.70 0.02 -6.30
N GLY A 171 30.03 0.05 -6.39
CA GLY A 171 30.81 -0.94 -7.12
C GLY A 171 31.14 -2.15 -6.25
N HIS A 172 30.50 -3.30 -6.50
CA HIS A 172 30.72 -4.50 -5.68
C HIS A 172 32.19 -4.95 -5.70
N GLN A 173 32.83 -4.98 -6.87
CA GLN A 173 34.22 -5.43 -7.03
C GLN A 173 35.18 -4.83 -6.00
N LYS A 174 35.23 -3.49 -5.92
CA LYS A 174 36.14 -2.79 -5.00
C LYS A 174 35.81 -3.07 -3.53
N HIS A 175 34.52 -3.12 -3.18
CA HIS A 175 34.12 -3.39 -1.80
C HIS A 175 34.43 -4.83 -1.40
N ILE A 176 34.22 -5.80 -2.30
CA ILE A 176 34.57 -7.21 -2.09
C ILE A 176 36.08 -7.33 -1.85
N GLU A 177 36.91 -6.74 -2.71
CA GLU A 177 38.38 -6.76 -2.56
C GLU A 177 38.84 -6.19 -1.21
N GLU A 178 38.31 -5.03 -0.80
CA GLU A 178 38.65 -4.41 0.48
C GLU A 178 38.15 -5.22 1.69
N VAL A 179 36.95 -5.80 1.63
CA VAL A 179 36.41 -6.67 2.69
C VAL A 179 37.23 -7.96 2.79
N MET A 180 37.59 -8.57 1.66
CA MET A 180 38.46 -9.75 1.65
C MET A 180 39.78 -9.46 2.34
N LYS A 181 40.39 -8.31 2.03
CA LYS A 181 41.64 -7.86 2.65
C LYS A 181 41.48 -7.60 4.15
N ALA A 182 40.42 -6.88 4.54
CA ALA A 182 40.18 -6.51 5.93
C ALA A 182 39.81 -7.71 6.83
N GLN A 183 39.14 -8.72 6.28
CA GLN A 183 38.65 -9.89 7.02
C GLN A 183 39.42 -11.19 6.71
N ALA A 184 40.53 -11.10 5.96
CA ALA A 184 41.35 -12.24 5.54
C ALA A 184 40.56 -13.39 4.88
N MET A 185 39.59 -13.06 4.03
CA MET A 185 38.76 -14.04 3.32
C MET A 185 39.44 -14.51 2.02
N SER A 186 39.24 -15.77 1.67
CA SER A 186 39.88 -16.42 0.51
C SER A 186 39.07 -16.38 -0.77
N GLY A 187 37.77 -16.02 -0.73
CA GLY A 187 36.94 -15.94 -1.93
C GLY A 187 35.80 -14.93 -1.84
N ALA A 188 35.44 -14.34 -2.99
CA ALA A 188 34.41 -13.32 -3.11
C ALA A 188 33.05 -13.76 -2.55
N ALA A 189 32.64 -15.01 -2.77
CA ALA A 189 31.38 -15.56 -2.28
C ALA A 189 31.24 -15.50 -0.74
N GLN A 190 32.35 -15.53 0.00
CA GLN A 190 32.35 -15.47 1.47
C GLN A 190 32.04 -14.05 1.99
N THR A 191 32.28 -13.02 1.16
CA THR A 191 32.11 -11.61 1.55
C THR A 191 30.66 -11.12 1.53
N CYS A 192 29.78 -11.78 0.77
CA CYS A 192 28.41 -11.33 0.58
C CYS A 192 27.67 -11.17 1.92
N GLY A 193 27.92 -12.08 2.85
CA GLY A 193 27.31 -12.09 4.19
C GLY A 193 27.77 -10.95 5.11
N SER A 194 28.87 -10.27 4.80
CA SER A 194 29.36 -9.11 5.56
C SER A 194 28.45 -7.89 5.39
N CYS A 195 27.72 -7.82 4.28
CA CYS A 195 26.74 -6.75 3.99
C CYS A 195 25.29 -7.28 3.91
N HIS A 196 25.08 -8.41 3.24
CA HIS A 196 23.77 -9.04 3.09
C HIS A 196 23.53 -10.05 4.21
N GLN A 197 23.21 -9.54 5.39
CA GLN A 197 22.94 -10.35 6.57
C GLN A 197 21.54 -10.96 6.51
N LYS A 198 21.42 -12.26 6.81
CA LYS A 198 20.14 -12.96 6.82
C LYS A 198 19.28 -12.46 7.99
N SER A 199 18.01 -12.16 7.75
CA SER A 199 17.08 -11.87 8.83
C SER A 199 16.81 -13.10 9.68
N GLY A 200 16.57 -12.93 10.99
CA GLY A 200 16.20 -14.01 11.91
C GLY A 200 14.96 -14.82 11.49
N ALA A 201 14.10 -14.27 10.63
CA ALA A 201 12.96 -14.96 10.03
C ALA A 201 13.31 -15.83 8.79
N ARG A 202 14.60 -15.94 8.43
CA ARG A 202 15.22 -16.83 7.41
C ARG A 202 14.76 -16.70 5.96
N ARG A 203 13.74 -15.89 5.68
CA ARG A 203 13.24 -15.63 4.32
C ARG A 203 14.00 -14.54 3.60
N ASP A 204 14.14 -13.40 4.27
CA ASP A 204 14.66 -12.16 3.68
C ASP A 204 16.03 -11.78 4.28
N PHE A 205 16.72 -10.85 3.62
CA PHE A 205 17.90 -10.18 4.17
C PHE A 205 17.49 -8.94 4.96
N GLU A 206 18.34 -8.54 5.91
CA GLU A 206 18.16 -7.29 6.62
C GLU A 206 18.39 -6.09 5.70
N ALA A 207 17.72 -4.98 6.02
CA ALA A 207 17.93 -3.75 5.28
C ALA A 207 19.33 -3.19 5.56
N ILE A 208 20.11 -3.03 4.50
CA ILE A 208 21.41 -2.34 4.59
C ILE A 208 21.17 -0.91 5.08
N ASN A 209 21.92 -0.54 6.11
CA ASN A 209 21.97 0.82 6.64
C ASN A 209 23.41 1.26 6.85
N PHE A 210 23.64 2.57 6.75
CA PHE A 210 24.97 3.17 6.76
C PHE A 210 25.74 2.88 8.06
N ASP A 211 25.09 3.05 9.21
CA ASP A 211 25.77 2.97 10.51
C ASP A 211 26.34 1.58 10.79
N GLN A 212 25.63 0.52 10.38
CA GLN A 212 26.08 -0.85 10.57
C GLN A 212 27.06 -1.34 9.49
N HIS A 213 26.82 -0.97 8.22
CA HIS A 213 27.48 -1.62 7.08
C HIS A 213 28.55 -0.76 6.40
N CYS A 214 28.51 0.57 6.56
CA CYS A 214 29.39 1.49 5.85
C CYS A 214 30.29 2.29 6.79
N ALA A 215 29.79 2.71 7.95
CA ALA A 215 30.45 3.66 8.83
C ALA A 215 31.84 3.22 9.29
N ASN A 216 32.05 1.92 9.53
CA ASN A 216 33.34 1.40 9.98
C ASN A 216 34.52 1.70 9.02
N CYS A 217 34.25 1.80 7.71
CA CYS A 217 35.27 2.14 6.72
C CYS A 217 35.12 3.57 6.16
N HIS A 218 33.87 4.07 6.07
CA HIS A 218 33.54 5.33 5.41
C HIS A 218 33.27 6.51 6.35
N SER A 219 33.24 6.30 7.67
CA SER A 219 33.01 7.35 8.68
C SER A 219 34.21 7.46 9.63
N LYS A 220 35.39 7.79 9.07
CA LYS A 220 36.61 7.96 9.88
C LYS A 220 36.41 9.16 10.81
N GLN A 221 36.51 8.94 12.12
CA GLN A 221 36.26 9.96 13.15
C GLN A 221 34.88 10.66 13.02
N GLY A 222 33.87 9.95 12.49
CA GLY A 222 32.52 10.48 12.29
C GLY A 222 32.34 11.34 11.04
N SER A 223 33.36 11.39 10.16
CA SER A 223 33.37 12.19 8.94
C SER A 223 33.28 11.31 7.68
N VAL A 224 32.42 11.72 6.74
CA VAL A 224 32.30 11.10 5.40
C VAL A 224 33.05 11.88 4.32
N GLY A 225 33.73 12.96 4.68
CA GLY A 225 34.53 13.78 3.79
C GLY A 225 34.47 15.28 4.12
N ALA A 226 34.97 16.07 3.18
CA ALA A 226 34.98 17.53 3.25
C ALA A 226 34.15 18.13 2.09
N ILE A 227 33.64 19.34 2.30
CA ILE A 227 33.09 20.19 1.24
C ILE A 227 34.08 21.32 0.96
N ASP A 228 34.45 21.46 -0.31
CA ASP A 228 35.30 22.55 -0.79
C ASP A 228 34.63 23.93 -0.60
N PRO A 229 35.38 25.04 -0.55
CA PRO A 229 34.81 26.37 -0.29
C PRO A 229 33.72 26.78 -1.30
N VAL A 230 32.50 26.98 -0.81
CA VAL A 230 31.34 27.48 -1.58
C VAL A 230 31.04 28.96 -1.25
N PRO A 231 30.48 29.75 -2.19
CA PRO A 231 30.15 31.16 -1.94
C PRO A 231 29.12 31.34 -0.81
N LEU A 232 29.37 32.25 0.13
CA LEU A 232 28.40 32.60 1.19
C LEU A 232 27.10 33.20 0.65
N THR A 233 27.11 33.74 -0.58
CA THR A 233 25.90 34.23 -1.26
C THR A 233 24.95 33.11 -1.67
N ASP A 234 25.45 31.88 -1.78
CA ASP A 234 24.67 30.73 -2.25
C ASP A 234 24.10 29.89 -1.12
N VAL A 235 24.68 30.00 0.08
CA VAL A 235 24.35 29.18 1.24
C VAL A 235 23.94 30.03 2.44
N VAL A 236 23.21 29.42 3.36
CA VAL A 236 22.93 29.93 4.70
C VAL A 236 23.97 29.33 5.64
N ASP A 237 24.64 30.19 6.39
CA ASP A 237 25.60 29.79 7.41
C ASP A 237 24.90 29.25 8.68
N LEU A 238 25.70 28.89 9.68
CA LEU A 238 25.19 28.32 10.91
C LEU A 238 24.29 29.29 11.70
N GLU A 239 24.65 30.57 11.75
CA GLU A 239 23.86 31.62 12.38
C GLU A 239 22.49 31.76 11.69
N GLY A 240 22.49 31.79 10.35
CA GLY A 240 21.29 31.87 9.54
C GLY A 240 20.39 30.64 9.67
N LEU A 241 20.93 29.44 9.88
CA LEU A 241 20.13 28.26 10.20
C LEU A 241 19.45 28.38 11.57
N ARG A 242 20.20 28.86 12.58
CA ARG A 242 19.70 29.04 13.95
C ARG A 242 18.60 30.10 14.02
N SER A 243 18.77 31.23 13.32
CA SER A 243 17.77 32.30 13.29
C SER A 243 16.45 31.88 12.61
N ARG A 244 16.50 30.88 11.72
CA ARG A 244 15.32 30.25 11.09
C ARG A 244 14.66 29.18 11.95
N GLY A 245 15.13 28.94 13.17
CA GLY A 245 14.56 27.95 14.08
C GLY A 245 14.76 26.50 13.63
N ILE A 246 15.75 26.22 12.77
CA ILE A 246 16.07 24.86 12.35
C ILE A 246 16.70 24.11 13.52
N GLY A 247 15.91 23.32 14.25
CA GLY A 247 16.38 22.61 15.45
C GLY A 247 17.59 21.69 15.21
N ALA A 248 17.75 21.17 13.99
CA ALA A 248 18.92 20.37 13.62
C ALA A 248 20.24 21.16 13.63
N ALA A 249 20.19 22.50 13.58
CA ALA A 249 21.36 23.37 13.69
C ALA A 249 22.02 23.32 15.07
N ALA A 250 21.31 22.87 16.11
CA ALA A 250 21.88 22.67 17.45
C ALA A 250 22.96 21.58 17.49
N MET A 251 22.98 20.67 16.49
CA MET A 251 23.98 19.59 16.38
C MET A 251 25.30 20.04 15.75
N LEU A 252 25.34 21.28 15.25
CA LEU A 252 26.44 21.87 14.49
C LEU A 252 27.20 22.88 15.37
N ARG A 253 28.53 22.85 15.27
CA ARG A 253 29.42 23.72 16.04
C ARG A 253 30.16 24.69 15.11
N PRO A 254 30.40 25.96 15.52
CA PRO A 254 31.07 26.94 14.67
C PRO A 254 32.45 26.50 14.19
N GLU A 255 33.19 25.75 15.03
CA GLU A 255 34.56 25.30 14.75
C GLU A 255 34.61 24.24 13.63
N GLU A 256 33.47 23.73 13.18
CA GLU A 256 33.36 22.77 12.08
C GLU A 256 33.34 23.45 10.70
N PHE A 257 33.37 24.79 10.66
CA PHE A 257 33.30 25.59 9.44
C PHE A 257 34.53 26.48 9.30
N GLU A 258 35.00 26.64 8.07
CA GLU A 258 36.08 27.55 7.73
C GLU A 258 35.56 28.61 6.76
N THR A 259 35.68 29.89 7.14
CA THR A 259 35.21 31.00 6.32
C THR A 259 36.39 31.87 5.89
N SER A 260 36.56 32.06 4.58
CA SER A 260 37.63 32.88 4.02
C SER A 260 37.23 33.44 2.66
N ARG A 261 37.56 34.72 2.41
CA ARG A 261 37.31 35.42 1.13
C ARG A 261 35.88 35.29 0.61
N GLY A 262 34.89 35.44 1.49
CA GLY A 262 33.46 35.35 1.13
C GLY A 262 32.97 33.93 0.81
N LYS A 263 33.77 32.90 1.09
CA LYS A 263 33.41 31.49 0.92
C LYS A 263 33.42 30.77 2.27
N ILE A 264 32.63 29.73 2.37
CA ILE A 264 32.55 28.82 3.52
C ILE A 264 32.87 27.40 3.06
N ALA A 265 33.74 26.73 3.81
CA ALA A 265 34.12 25.35 3.60
C ALA A 265 33.73 24.52 4.81
N ARG A 266 33.64 23.20 4.60
CA ARG A 266 33.35 22.26 5.66
C ARG A 266 34.36 21.11 5.65
N PRO A 267 35.46 21.21 6.42
CA PRO A 267 36.52 20.20 6.42
C PRO A 267 36.07 18.81 6.88
N SER A 268 35.00 18.75 7.68
CA SER A 268 34.45 17.49 8.18
C SER A 268 32.93 17.51 8.14
N VAL A 269 32.37 16.55 7.41
CA VAL A 269 30.93 16.41 7.15
C VAL A 269 30.45 15.10 7.75
N ARG A 270 29.36 15.15 8.53
CA ARG A 270 28.73 13.94 9.05
C ARG A 270 27.76 13.36 8.02
N HIS A 271 27.48 12.06 8.09
CA HIS A 271 26.37 11.51 7.30
C HIS A 271 25.05 12.18 7.73
N ARG A 272 24.21 12.53 6.74
CA ARG A 272 22.97 13.30 6.94
C ARG A 272 23.20 14.67 7.62
N ASP A 273 24.23 15.37 7.17
CA ASP A 273 24.58 16.69 7.70
C ASP A 273 23.45 17.73 7.50
N PRO A 274 22.93 18.37 8.58
CA PRO A 274 21.83 19.32 8.47
C PRO A 274 22.13 20.57 7.63
N TRP A 275 23.37 21.07 7.64
CA TRP A 275 23.74 22.26 6.89
C TRP A 275 23.85 21.97 5.40
N VAL A 276 24.44 20.83 5.03
CA VAL A 276 24.51 20.39 3.63
C VAL A 276 23.11 20.17 3.06
N LEU A 277 22.25 19.43 3.77
CA LEU A 277 20.90 19.10 3.29
C LEU A 277 20.04 20.36 3.12
N PHE A 278 20.05 21.27 4.09
CA PHE A 278 19.31 22.52 4.00
C PHE A 278 19.76 23.38 2.81
N ASN A 279 21.07 23.50 2.62
CA ASN A 279 21.61 24.33 1.54
C ASN A 279 21.43 23.71 0.15
N LEU A 280 21.41 22.38 0.04
CA LEU A 280 21.00 21.71 -1.20
C LEU A 280 19.53 22.01 -1.54
N ASP A 281 18.63 21.93 -0.56
CA ASP A 281 17.22 22.28 -0.77
C ASP A 281 17.04 23.76 -1.14
N LYS A 282 17.80 24.67 -0.51
CA LYS A 282 17.84 26.10 -0.88
C LYS A 282 18.29 26.33 -2.31
N ILE A 283 19.45 25.81 -2.66
CA ILE A 283 20.01 25.98 -4.00
C ILE A 283 19.06 25.38 -5.04
N ARG A 284 18.40 24.27 -4.73
CA ARG A 284 17.40 23.66 -5.60
C ARG A 284 16.15 24.53 -5.77
N ALA A 285 15.63 25.12 -4.69
CA ALA A 285 14.50 26.05 -4.78
C ALA A 285 14.81 27.27 -5.67
N GLU A 286 16.07 27.73 -5.67
CA GLU A 286 16.54 28.85 -6.51
C GLU A 286 16.80 28.44 -7.97
N SER A 287 17.41 27.28 -8.19
CA SER A 287 17.90 26.85 -9.50
C SER A 287 16.91 26.05 -10.33
N ASP A 288 15.95 25.39 -9.67
CA ASP A 288 14.88 24.59 -10.28
C ASP A 288 13.57 24.72 -9.44
N PRO A 289 12.93 25.91 -9.48
CA PRO A 289 11.75 26.19 -8.66
C PRO A 289 10.56 25.28 -9.02
N GLU A 290 10.43 24.89 -10.29
CA GLU A 290 9.35 24.01 -10.75
C GLU A 290 9.49 22.60 -10.15
N ALA A 291 10.67 21.98 -10.23
CA ALA A 291 10.87 20.65 -9.65
C ALA A 291 10.80 20.67 -8.11
N PHE A 292 11.19 21.78 -7.47
CA PHE A 292 11.04 21.97 -6.02
C PHE A 292 9.56 22.09 -5.62
N ALA A 293 8.79 22.93 -6.32
CA ALA A 293 7.35 23.07 -6.12
C ALA A 293 6.59 21.76 -6.38
N GLY A 294 6.96 21.02 -7.43
CA GLY A 294 6.38 19.72 -7.75
C GLY A 294 6.61 18.65 -6.67
N GLU A 295 7.76 18.65 -5.98
CA GLU A 295 7.95 17.77 -4.82
C GLU A 295 7.05 18.15 -3.64
N ARG A 296 7.01 19.45 -3.29
CA ARG A 296 6.14 19.94 -2.21
C ARG A 296 4.68 19.59 -2.48
N ALA A 297 4.20 19.84 -3.69
CA ALA A 297 2.83 19.51 -4.10
C ALA A 297 2.51 18.01 -3.96
N ARG A 298 3.47 17.11 -4.27
CA ARG A 298 3.30 15.65 -4.07
C ARG A 298 3.18 15.28 -2.59
N ILE A 299 3.96 15.91 -1.72
CA ILE A 299 3.90 15.68 -0.26
C ILE A 299 2.57 16.19 0.29
N GLU A 300 2.14 17.39 -0.12
CA GLU A 300 0.84 17.98 0.25
C GLU A 300 -0.34 17.11 -0.22
N ALA A 301 -0.30 16.60 -1.46
CA ALA A 301 -1.31 15.68 -1.96
C ALA A 301 -1.36 14.38 -1.15
N ARG A 302 -0.20 13.87 -0.71
CA ARG A 302 -0.11 12.71 0.17
C ARG A 302 -0.70 13.00 1.56
N ILE A 303 -0.42 14.17 2.14
CA ILE A 303 -1.03 14.62 3.41
C ILE A 303 -2.55 14.67 3.28
N ALA A 304 -3.07 15.34 2.25
CA ALA A 304 -4.51 15.44 2.02
C ALA A 304 -5.17 14.07 1.81
N SER A 305 -4.49 13.14 1.14
CA SER A 305 -4.95 11.75 0.99
C SER A 305 -5.01 11.01 2.32
N LEU A 306 -3.97 11.13 3.15
CA LEU A 306 -3.92 10.53 4.48
C LEU A 306 -4.97 11.11 5.43
N GLU A 307 -5.23 12.42 5.38
CA GLU A 307 -6.28 13.06 6.17
C GLU A 307 -7.67 12.58 5.78
N ARG A 308 -7.96 12.44 4.48
CA ARG A 308 -9.22 11.83 4.00
C ARG A 308 -9.36 10.38 4.49
N ARG A 309 -8.28 9.60 4.44
CA ARG A 309 -8.28 8.22 4.97
C ARG A 309 -8.50 8.19 6.47
N LEU A 310 -7.90 9.11 7.22
CA LEU A 310 -8.08 9.23 8.66
C LEU A 310 -9.53 9.55 9.02
N ALA A 311 -10.16 10.47 8.30
CA ALA A 311 -11.58 10.81 8.48
C ALA A 311 -12.50 9.61 8.16
N ALA A 312 -12.15 8.82 7.13
CA ALA A 312 -12.88 7.62 6.76
C ALA A 312 -12.61 6.41 7.68
N ALA A 313 -11.55 6.44 8.50
CA ALA A 313 -11.15 5.35 9.38
C ALA A 313 -11.95 5.30 10.69
N THR A 314 -12.93 6.19 10.90
CA THR A 314 -13.79 6.16 12.09
C THR A 314 -14.62 4.86 12.11
N PRO A 315 -14.48 4.03 13.16
CA PRO A 315 -15.21 2.77 13.27
C PRO A 315 -16.72 2.99 13.39
N PHE A 316 -17.54 2.26 12.62
CA PHE A 316 -19.00 2.32 12.78
C PHE A 316 -19.43 1.84 14.17
N ALA A 317 -18.71 0.84 14.71
CA ALA A 317 -18.90 0.36 16.07
C ALA A 317 -18.71 1.43 17.16
N ALA A 318 -17.93 2.48 16.90
CA ALA A 318 -17.66 3.55 17.86
C ALA A 318 -18.69 4.69 17.82
N LEU A 319 -19.55 4.72 16.79
CA LEU A 319 -20.58 5.74 16.63
C LEU A 319 -21.83 5.36 17.46
N ASP A 320 -22.49 6.37 18.03
CA ASP A 320 -23.82 6.20 18.61
C ASP A 320 -24.89 6.05 17.51
N ARG A 321 -26.15 5.84 17.90
CA ARG A 321 -27.25 5.60 16.96
C ARG A 321 -27.53 6.81 16.06
N ALA A 322 -27.41 8.02 16.59
CA ALA A 322 -27.66 9.25 15.84
C ALA A 322 -26.56 9.48 14.79
N ALA A 323 -25.29 9.33 15.21
CA ALA A 323 -24.14 9.46 14.33
C ALA A 323 -24.11 8.36 13.24
N LEU A 324 -24.55 7.14 13.55
CA LEU A 324 -24.75 6.10 12.53
C LEU A 324 -25.77 6.53 11.48
N GLN A 325 -26.93 7.05 11.89
CA GLN A 325 -27.97 7.50 10.97
C GLN A 325 -27.51 8.67 10.09
N GLU A 326 -26.80 9.63 10.67
CA GLU A 326 -26.19 10.74 9.94
C GLU A 326 -25.21 10.23 8.88
N ARG A 327 -24.32 9.31 9.28
CA ARG A 327 -23.34 8.72 8.37
C ARG A 327 -24.00 7.90 7.26
N ALA A 328 -25.08 7.17 7.54
CA ALA A 328 -25.87 6.45 6.55
C ALA A 328 -26.42 7.42 5.49
N THR A 329 -26.99 8.53 5.95
CA THR A 329 -27.57 9.56 5.07
C THR A 329 -26.47 10.21 4.21
N ALA A 330 -25.29 10.46 4.78
CA ALA A 330 -24.15 10.98 4.03
C ALA A 330 -23.67 9.99 2.95
N LEU A 331 -23.46 8.71 3.29
CA LEU A 331 -23.05 7.67 2.34
C LEU A 331 -24.06 7.48 1.21
N GLN A 332 -25.35 7.56 1.53
CA GLN A 332 -26.42 7.52 0.55
C GLN A 332 -26.33 8.68 -0.44
N ARG A 333 -26.22 9.93 0.05
CA ARG A 333 -26.04 11.11 -0.81
C ARG A 333 -24.78 11.02 -1.68
N GLU A 334 -23.68 10.50 -1.13
CA GLU A 334 -22.42 10.30 -1.86
C GLU A 334 -22.59 9.26 -2.98
N SER A 335 -23.25 8.12 -2.71
CA SER A 335 -23.54 7.08 -3.71
C SER A 335 -24.44 7.60 -4.82
N GLU A 336 -25.54 8.27 -4.46
CA GLU A 336 -26.46 8.89 -5.44
C GLU A 336 -25.76 9.97 -6.27
N GLY A 337 -24.88 10.76 -5.65
CA GLY A 337 -24.05 11.75 -6.34
C GLY A 337 -23.08 11.12 -7.35
N ALA A 338 -22.44 10.00 -6.98
CA ALA A 338 -21.59 9.24 -7.90
C ALA A 338 -22.40 8.65 -9.06
N THR A 339 -23.59 8.09 -8.78
CA THR A 339 -24.52 7.58 -9.79
C THR A 339 -24.95 8.66 -10.77
N ARG A 340 -25.33 9.85 -10.29
CA ARG A 340 -25.67 11.00 -11.14
C ARG A 340 -24.51 11.42 -12.04
N ARG A 341 -23.29 11.46 -11.50
CA ARG A 341 -22.09 11.79 -12.29
C ARG A 341 -21.75 10.71 -13.30
N LEU A 342 -21.92 9.44 -12.96
CA LEU A 342 -21.71 8.33 -13.89
C LEU A 342 -22.72 8.37 -15.03
N ALA A 343 -24.00 8.60 -14.72
CA ALA A 343 -25.04 8.82 -15.73
C ALA A 343 -24.74 10.05 -16.60
N ALA A 344 -24.25 11.13 -15.98
CA ALA A 344 -23.81 12.32 -16.70
C ALA A 344 -22.58 12.05 -17.57
N LEU A 345 -21.66 11.14 -17.21
CA LEU A 345 -20.54 10.74 -18.08
C LEU A 345 -21.01 9.90 -19.27
N SER A 346 -21.95 8.99 -19.05
CA SER A 346 -22.61 8.27 -20.15
C SER A 346 -23.39 9.21 -21.07
N GLY A 347 -23.87 10.33 -20.52
CA GLY A 347 -24.43 11.46 -21.26
C GLY A 347 -23.40 12.47 -21.79
N ALA A 348 -22.17 12.52 -21.25
CA ALA A 348 -21.10 13.44 -21.66
C ALA A 348 -20.33 12.96 -22.90
N GLY A 349 -20.73 11.81 -23.45
CA GLY A 349 -20.58 11.58 -24.90
C GLY A 349 -21.36 12.60 -25.73
N ASP A 350 -22.25 13.38 -25.13
CA ASP A 350 -22.86 14.56 -25.72
C ASP A 350 -22.00 15.80 -25.35
N ALA A 351 -21.23 16.29 -26.32
CA ALA A 351 -20.40 17.49 -26.23
C ALA A 351 -21.17 18.75 -25.74
N SER A 352 -22.51 18.68 -25.69
CA SER A 352 -23.46 19.73 -25.32
C SER A 352 -23.20 20.40 -23.97
N THR A 353 -22.77 19.66 -22.94
CA THR A 353 -22.58 20.25 -21.59
C THR A 353 -21.30 21.09 -21.49
N GLY A 354 -20.20 20.64 -22.12
CA GLY A 354 -18.95 21.40 -22.19
C GLY A 354 -19.10 22.64 -23.07
N VAL A 355 -19.81 22.49 -24.18
CA VAL A 355 -20.17 23.59 -25.09
C VAL A 355 -21.04 24.64 -24.40
N ALA A 356 -22.02 24.23 -23.58
CA ALA A 356 -22.85 25.17 -22.81
C ALA A 356 -22.04 25.99 -21.80
N ARG A 357 -21.05 25.40 -21.13
CA ARG A 357 -20.16 26.13 -20.21
C ARG A 357 -19.23 27.10 -20.95
N LEU A 358 -18.70 26.69 -22.10
CA LEU A 358 -17.90 27.58 -22.93
C LEU A 358 -18.76 28.74 -23.48
N GLN A 359 -20.04 28.50 -23.79
CA GLN A 359 -21.00 29.54 -24.16
C GLN A 359 -21.23 30.55 -23.02
N GLU A 360 -21.38 30.10 -21.78
CA GLU A 360 -21.50 30.99 -20.61
C GLU A 360 -20.26 31.87 -20.45
N ILE A 361 -19.06 31.27 -20.57
CA ILE A 361 -17.78 31.98 -20.45
C ILE A 361 -17.61 32.98 -21.59
N GLU A 362 -17.87 32.58 -22.85
CA GLU A 362 -17.85 33.47 -24.01
C GLU A 362 -18.78 34.67 -23.80
N THR A 363 -20.00 34.43 -23.31
CA THR A 363 -20.99 35.49 -23.08
C THR A 363 -20.51 36.47 -22.01
N GLY A 364 -19.92 35.98 -20.92
CA GLY A 364 -19.35 36.83 -19.86
C GLY A 364 -18.11 37.61 -20.31
N LEU A 365 -17.27 37.00 -21.16
CA LEU A 365 -16.06 37.62 -21.69
C LEU A 365 -16.37 38.63 -22.79
N ARG A 366 -17.41 38.46 -23.61
CA ARG A 366 -17.71 39.40 -24.72
C ARG A 366 -17.84 40.87 -24.27
N ALA A 367 -18.30 41.10 -23.04
CA ALA A 367 -18.44 42.45 -22.49
C ALA A 367 -17.16 43.01 -21.86
N THR A 368 -16.16 42.16 -21.58
CA THR A 368 -14.98 42.51 -20.75
C THR A 368 -13.65 42.27 -21.48
N ASP A 369 -13.58 41.28 -22.36
CA ASP A 369 -12.43 40.93 -23.21
C ASP A 369 -12.93 40.19 -24.48
N ALA A 370 -13.06 40.94 -25.58
CA ALA A 370 -13.52 40.42 -26.86
C ALA A 370 -12.53 39.41 -27.49
N GLY A 371 -11.22 39.59 -27.27
CA GLY A 371 -10.20 38.68 -27.78
C GLY A 371 -10.24 37.33 -27.09
N ALA A 372 -10.38 37.31 -25.76
CA ALA A 372 -10.56 36.09 -24.99
C ALA A 372 -11.90 35.40 -25.34
N ALA A 373 -12.97 36.17 -25.59
CA ALA A 373 -14.23 35.62 -26.06
C ALA A 373 -14.11 34.91 -27.41
N ASP A 374 -13.34 35.45 -28.36
CA ASP A 374 -13.06 34.83 -29.66
C ASP A 374 -12.26 33.53 -29.52
N GLU A 375 -11.31 33.46 -28.58
CA GLU A 375 -10.59 32.20 -28.28
C GLU A 375 -11.53 31.14 -27.69
N VAL A 376 -12.41 31.53 -26.77
CA VAL A 376 -13.42 30.62 -26.19
C VAL A 376 -14.41 30.15 -27.27
N ALA A 377 -14.78 31.02 -28.23
CA ALA A 377 -15.61 30.65 -29.37
C ALA A 377 -14.93 29.58 -30.25
N LYS A 378 -13.62 29.70 -30.50
CA LYS A 378 -12.82 28.69 -31.23
C LYS A 378 -12.74 27.36 -30.48
N LEU A 379 -12.51 27.40 -29.16
CA LEU A 379 -12.51 26.22 -28.29
C LEU A 379 -13.86 25.52 -28.26
N LYS A 380 -14.96 26.30 -28.21
CA LYS A 380 -16.32 25.79 -28.28
C LYS A 380 -16.61 25.11 -29.62
N ALA A 381 -16.16 25.68 -30.72
CA ALA A 381 -16.32 25.10 -32.05
C ALA A 381 -15.56 23.76 -32.19
N THR A 382 -14.35 23.64 -31.63
CA THR A 382 -13.57 22.39 -31.62
C THR A 382 -14.12 21.34 -30.64
N ALA A 383 -14.68 21.77 -29.50
CA ALA A 383 -15.36 20.89 -28.56
C ALA A 383 -16.63 20.28 -29.17
N SER A 384 -17.37 21.03 -29.98
CA SER A 384 -18.59 20.57 -30.68
C SER A 384 -18.33 19.53 -31.78
N THR A 385 -17.11 19.42 -32.31
CA THR A 385 -16.76 18.49 -33.41
C THR A 385 -16.06 17.22 -32.96
N SER A 386 -15.67 17.13 -31.68
CA SER A 386 -14.95 15.99 -31.13
C SER A 386 -15.92 14.86 -30.73
N GLY A 387 -16.02 13.81 -31.55
CA GLY A 387 -16.75 12.58 -31.24
C GLY A 387 -16.09 11.73 -30.13
N ALA A 388 -16.83 10.74 -29.64
CA ALA A 388 -16.52 9.77 -28.58
C ALA A 388 -15.11 9.85 -27.95
N GLY A 389 -15.09 10.29 -26.68
CA GLY A 389 -14.00 10.23 -25.69
C GLY A 389 -12.59 9.97 -26.22
N SER A 390 -11.75 11.00 -26.21
CA SER A 390 -10.33 10.89 -26.57
C SER A 390 -9.66 9.71 -25.85
N ALA A 391 -8.80 9.00 -26.58
CA ALA A 391 -7.92 7.99 -26.00
C ALA A 391 -7.14 8.60 -24.81
N PRO A 392 -6.78 7.81 -23.78
CA PRO A 392 -6.00 8.33 -22.68
C PRO A 392 -4.73 9.02 -23.18
N LEU A 393 -4.47 10.23 -22.68
CA LEU A 393 -3.27 10.97 -23.03
C LEU A 393 -2.02 10.13 -22.70
N PRO A 394 -0.99 10.14 -23.56
CA PRO A 394 0.34 9.65 -23.19
C PRO A 394 0.79 10.30 -21.87
N ALA A 395 1.53 9.56 -21.05
CA ALA A 395 1.89 10.02 -19.70
C ALA A 395 2.64 11.37 -19.70
N ALA A 396 3.47 11.62 -20.71
CA ALA A 396 4.19 12.88 -20.87
C ALA A 396 3.22 14.05 -21.14
N ASP A 397 2.29 13.87 -22.07
CA ASP A 397 1.29 14.89 -22.42
C ASP A 397 0.32 15.16 -21.27
N PHE A 398 -0.07 14.10 -20.54
CA PHE A 398 -0.88 14.21 -19.35
C PHE A 398 -0.20 15.07 -18.27
N GLU A 399 1.10 14.86 -18.02
CA GLU A 399 1.83 15.66 -17.05
C GLU A 399 2.01 17.09 -17.52
N ALA A 400 2.30 17.31 -18.81
CA ALA A 400 2.39 18.65 -19.39
C ALA A 400 1.08 19.43 -19.20
N ARG A 401 -0.07 18.81 -19.53
CA ARG A 401 -1.40 19.42 -19.31
C ARG A 401 -1.70 19.64 -17.84
N ARG A 402 -1.29 18.74 -16.96
CA ARG A 402 -1.43 18.94 -15.51
C ARG A 402 -0.71 20.21 -15.07
N GLN A 403 0.54 20.40 -15.49
CA GLN A 403 1.32 21.59 -15.12
C GLN A 403 0.70 22.88 -15.67
N GLU A 404 0.23 22.87 -16.91
CA GLU A 404 -0.48 24.00 -17.52
C GLU A 404 -1.71 24.44 -16.70
N VAL A 405 -2.58 23.49 -16.32
CA VAL A 405 -3.79 23.82 -15.52
C VAL A 405 -3.41 24.29 -14.11
N LEU A 406 -2.34 23.74 -13.53
CA LEU A 406 -1.85 24.20 -12.23
C LEU A 406 -1.33 25.65 -12.30
N GLY A 407 -0.60 26.01 -13.35
CA GLY A 407 -0.15 27.38 -13.60
C GLY A 407 -1.31 28.35 -13.80
N LEU A 408 -2.38 27.94 -14.50
CA LEU A 408 -3.59 28.74 -14.64
C LEU A 408 -4.29 29.00 -13.28
N LEU A 409 -4.34 28.01 -12.40
CA LEU A 409 -4.89 28.19 -11.05
C LEU A 409 -4.05 29.15 -10.20
N GLU A 410 -2.74 29.15 -10.38
CA GLU A 410 -1.84 30.11 -9.73
C GLU A 410 -2.09 31.53 -10.25
N ALA A 411 -2.26 31.71 -11.57
CA ALA A 411 -2.62 33.00 -12.15
C ALA A 411 -3.97 33.52 -11.63
N VAL A 412 -4.99 32.64 -11.51
CA VAL A 412 -6.30 32.99 -10.93
C VAL A 412 -6.17 33.40 -9.46
N GLU A 413 -5.38 32.67 -8.66
CA GLU A 413 -5.14 33.00 -7.26
C GLU A 413 -4.37 34.32 -7.09
N ALA A 414 -3.42 34.62 -8.00
CA ALA A 414 -2.69 35.87 -8.01
C ALA A 414 -3.57 37.06 -8.41
N ALA A 415 -4.51 36.86 -9.33
CA ALA A 415 -5.45 37.90 -9.77
C ALA A 415 -6.53 38.20 -8.72
N ASP A 416 -7.02 37.18 -7.99
CA ASP A 416 -7.96 37.35 -6.90
C ASP A 416 -7.58 36.45 -5.70
N PRO A 417 -6.88 37.00 -4.68
CA PRO A 417 -6.50 36.26 -3.48
C PRO A 417 -7.68 35.67 -2.71
N ALA A 418 -8.90 36.18 -2.86
CA ALA A 418 -10.09 35.62 -2.21
C ALA A 418 -10.47 34.23 -2.76
N LEU A 419 -10.02 33.88 -3.97
CA LEU A 419 -10.26 32.57 -4.58
C LEU A 419 -9.32 31.47 -4.08
N LYS A 420 -8.32 31.80 -3.25
CA LYS A 420 -7.33 30.86 -2.71
C LYS A 420 -7.91 29.55 -2.13
N PRO A 421 -9.02 29.55 -1.36
CA PRO A 421 -9.59 28.30 -0.87
C PRO A 421 -10.09 27.39 -2.01
N ARG A 422 -10.62 27.97 -3.09
CA ARG A 422 -11.15 27.26 -4.25
C ARG A 422 -10.03 26.77 -5.16
N THR A 423 -9.03 27.60 -5.47
CA THR A 423 -7.87 27.21 -6.27
C THR A 423 -7.06 26.13 -5.58
N ALA A 424 -6.89 26.21 -4.25
CA ALA A 424 -6.25 25.15 -3.46
C ALA A 424 -7.00 23.82 -3.53
N ASP A 425 -8.35 23.83 -3.54
CA ASP A 425 -9.13 22.60 -3.71
C ASP A 425 -8.97 21.99 -5.10
N LEU A 426 -9.02 22.82 -6.15
CA LEU A 426 -8.82 22.37 -7.53
C LEU A 426 -7.40 21.83 -7.74
N ARG A 427 -6.38 22.51 -7.22
CA ARG A 427 -4.97 22.07 -7.23
C ARG A 427 -4.82 20.68 -6.62
N ARG A 428 -5.42 20.45 -5.44
CA ARG A 428 -5.43 19.12 -4.80
C ARG A 428 -6.07 18.04 -5.66
N ARG A 429 -7.14 18.35 -6.40
CA ARG A 429 -7.82 17.39 -7.29
C ARG A 429 -6.98 17.08 -8.52
N ILE A 430 -6.40 18.08 -9.16
CA ILE A 430 -5.59 17.94 -10.38
C ILE A 430 -4.32 17.12 -10.11
N VAL A 431 -3.64 17.39 -9.00
CA VAL A 431 -2.45 16.62 -8.59
C VAL A 431 -2.79 15.16 -8.28
N ALA A 432 -4.03 14.87 -7.88
CA ALA A 432 -4.49 13.51 -7.57
C ALA A 432 -4.89 12.68 -8.80
N LEU A 433 -4.98 13.27 -10.01
CA LEU A 433 -5.35 12.55 -11.22
C LEU A 433 -4.22 11.59 -11.66
N VAL A 434 -4.57 10.41 -12.16
CA VAL A 434 -3.62 9.38 -12.62
C VAL A 434 -3.72 9.19 -14.14
N PRO A 435 -2.60 9.15 -14.89
CA PRO A 435 -2.64 8.87 -16.32
C PRO A 435 -3.29 7.52 -16.61
N GLY A 436 -4.18 7.46 -17.62
CA GLY A 436 -4.85 6.22 -18.03
C GLY A 436 -6.04 5.77 -17.16
N GLU A 437 -6.38 6.50 -16.10
CA GLU A 437 -7.55 6.17 -15.27
C GLU A 437 -8.86 6.61 -15.93
N ASN A 438 -9.75 5.66 -16.19
CA ASN A 438 -11.08 5.95 -16.74
C ASN A 438 -12.00 6.54 -15.64
N ALA A 439 -12.53 7.74 -15.91
CA ALA A 439 -13.43 8.45 -15.00
C ALA A 439 -14.73 7.68 -14.70
N ALA A 440 -15.29 6.97 -15.68
CA ALA A 440 -16.48 6.14 -15.49
C ALA A 440 -16.19 4.95 -14.57
N ASP A 441 -15.08 4.25 -14.79
CA ASP A 441 -14.65 3.15 -13.93
C ASP A 441 -14.37 3.64 -12.50
N LEU A 442 -13.75 4.81 -12.34
CA LEU A 442 -13.51 5.42 -11.04
C LEU A 442 -14.82 5.76 -10.32
N LEU A 443 -15.77 6.41 -11.00
CA LEU A 443 -17.05 6.76 -10.40
C LEU A 443 -17.90 5.53 -10.07
N ALA A 444 -17.88 4.49 -10.90
CA ALA A 444 -18.51 3.21 -10.62
C ALA A 444 -17.93 2.58 -9.35
N ARG A 445 -16.58 2.54 -9.23
CA ARG A 445 -15.91 2.06 -8.00
C ARG A 445 -16.30 2.87 -6.77
N VAL A 446 -16.35 4.20 -6.88
CA VAL A 446 -16.75 5.07 -5.76
C VAL A 446 -18.19 4.79 -5.35
N ARG A 447 -19.14 4.71 -6.30
CA ARG A 447 -20.54 4.36 -6.05
C ARG A 447 -20.64 3.03 -5.31
N ASP A 448 -20.03 1.99 -5.86
CA ASP A 448 -20.13 0.62 -5.34
C ASP A 448 -19.53 0.54 -3.93
N GLN A 449 -18.40 1.21 -3.68
CA GLN A 449 -17.79 1.29 -2.35
C GLN A 449 -18.70 2.01 -1.34
N ARG A 450 -19.37 3.11 -1.74
CA ARG A 450 -20.29 3.84 -0.86
C ARG A 450 -21.55 3.04 -0.55
N GLN A 451 -22.08 2.33 -1.55
CA GLN A 451 -23.22 1.44 -1.36
C GLN A 451 -22.89 0.28 -0.41
N ALA A 452 -21.74 -0.39 -0.61
CA ALA A 452 -21.29 -1.44 0.29
C ALA A 452 -21.09 -0.93 1.73
N SER A 453 -20.55 0.28 1.89
CA SER A 453 -20.39 0.92 3.22
C SER A 453 -21.74 1.25 3.87
N LEU A 454 -22.73 1.67 3.08
CA LEU A 454 -24.09 1.95 3.54
C LEU A 454 -24.80 0.67 4.02
N GLU A 455 -24.69 -0.41 3.25
CA GLU A 455 -25.21 -1.74 3.62
C GLU A 455 -24.58 -2.24 4.91
N ARG A 456 -23.26 -2.15 5.03
CA ARG A 456 -22.51 -2.48 6.25
C ARG A 456 -22.98 -1.70 7.48
N LEU A 457 -23.26 -0.41 7.31
CA LEU A 457 -23.74 0.45 8.38
C LEU A 457 -25.16 0.04 8.80
N ARG A 458 -26.05 -0.21 7.84
CA ARG A 458 -27.42 -0.70 8.11
C ARG A 458 -27.42 -2.03 8.86
N ASP A 459 -26.51 -2.93 8.51
CA ASP A 459 -26.33 -4.19 9.24
C ASP A 459 -25.86 -3.95 10.68
N GLU A 460 -24.91 -3.04 10.92
CA GLU A 460 -24.47 -2.68 12.28
C GLU A 460 -25.65 -2.18 13.13
N MET A 461 -26.50 -1.31 12.57
CA MET A 461 -27.71 -0.83 13.25
C MET A 461 -28.66 -1.98 13.60
N LYS A 462 -28.92 -2.87 12.64
CA LYS A 462 -29.79 -4.04 12.83
C LYS A 462 -29.27 -4.99 13.90
N LEU A 463 -27.95 -5.18 13.99
CA LEU A 463 -27.35 -6.01 15.03
C LEU A 463 -27.52 -5.41 16.43
N ARG A 464 -27.41 -4.08 16.55
CA ARG A 464 -27.68 -3.38 17.81
C ARG A 464 -29.14 -3.49 18.22
N ASP A 465 -30.06 -3.38 17.27
CA ASP A 465 -31.50 -3.58 17.50
C ASP A 465 -31.81 -5.01 17.99
N GLN A 466 -30.97 -5.99 17.64
CA GLN A 466 -31.04 -7.37 18.14
C GLN A 466 -30.32 -7.57 19.50
N GLY A 467 -29.86 -6.50 20.15
CA GLY A 467 -29.16 -6.54 21.43
C GLY A 467 -27.69 -6.98 21.32
N VAL A 468 -27.10 -7.03 20.12
CA VAL A 468 -25.70 -7.40 19.94
C VAL A 468 -24.80 -6.20 20.23
N ALA A 469 -24.09 -6.24 21.36
CA ALA A 469 -23.15 -5.19 21.76
C ALA A 469 -22.05 -4.93 20.70
N PRO A 470 -21.55 -3.68 20.57
CA PRO A 470 -20.44 -3.35 19.70
C PRO A 470 -19.11 -3.96 20.20
N PRO A 471 -18.14 -4.22 19.31
CA PRO A 471 -16.79 -4.62 19.68
C PRO A 471 -16.07 -3.60 20.59
N ARG A 472 -15.05 -4.05 21.33
CA ARG A 472 -14.22 -3.19 22.20
C ARG A 472 -13.44 -2.16 21.38
N ALA A 473 -13.41 -0.91 21.85
CA ALA A 473 -12.73 0.21 21.19
C ALA A 473 -11.26 -0.04 20.85
N ALA A 474 -10.51 -0.74 21.72
CA ALA A 474 -9.09 -1.03 21.51
C ALA A 474 -8.79 -1.85 20.23
N LEU A 475 -9.76 -2.61 19.71
CA LEU A 475 -9.64 -3.36 18.46
C LEU A 475 -9.74 -2.46 17.21
N LEU A 476 -10.15 -1.20 17.39
CA LEU A 476 -10.55 -0.31 16.31
C LEU A 476 -9.50 0.77 15.97
N ASP A 477 -8.38 0.82 16.71
CA ASP A 477 -7.40 1.93 16.65
C ASP A 477 -6.11 1.63 15.84
N ALA A 478 -5.86 0.38 15.46
CA ALA A 478 -4.59 0.02 14.80
C ALA A 478 -4.40 0.76 13.46
N ASP A 479 -5.42 0.76 12.61
CA ASP A 479 -5.38 1.43 11.30
C ASP A 479 -5.24 2.94 11.44
N ARG A 480 -5.90 3.51 12.46
CA ARG A 480 -5.81 4.94 12.78
C ARG A 480 -4.39 5.32 13.18
N ARG A 481 -3.74 4.54 14.04
CA ARG A 481 -2.35 4.76 14.45
C ARG A 481 -1.40 4.75 13.26
N GLU A 482 -1.59 3.83 12.31
CA GLU A 482 -0.73 3.76 11.12
C GLU A 482 -0.89 4.98 10.21
N ILE A 483 -2.14 5.40 9.97
CA ILE A 483 -2.41 6.62 9.18
C ILE A 483 -1.81 7.85 9.88
N LEU A 484 -1.93 7.96 11.21
CA LEU A 484 -1.35 9.06 11.99
C LEU A 484 0.18 9.08 11.91
N ARG A 485 0.86 7.93 11.97
CA ARG A 485 2.32 7.84 11.79
C ARG A 485 2.74 8.31 10.41
N ALA A 486 2.07 7.83 9.36
CA ALA A 486 2.35 8.24 7.99
C ALA A 486 2.10 9.73 7.77
N LEU A 487 1.06 10.29 8.41
CA LEU A 487 0.72 11.70 8.35
C LEU A 487 1.77 12.57 9.05
N ALA A 488 2.23 12.16 10.24
CA ALA A 488 3.31 12.83 10.96
C ALA A 488 4.61 12.85 10.14
N GLN A 489 4.97 11.73 9.51
CA GLN A 489 6.14 11.66 8.64
C GLN A 489 6.03 12.60 7.43
N ALA A 490 4.88 12.62 6.73
CA ALA A 490 4.68 13.48 5.58
C ALA A 490 4.69 14.97 5.97
N ARG A 491 4.11 15.34 7.12
CA ARG A 491 4.15 16.71 7.66
C ARG A 491 5.57 17.14 8.03
N ALA A 492 6.37 16.27 8.63
CA ALA A 492 7.77 16.56 8.92
C ALA A 492 8.58 16.81 7.65
N GLN A 493 8.34 16.03 6.58
CA GLN A 493 8.97 16.24 5.27
C GLN A 493 8.54 17.56 4.62
N LEU A 494 7.26 17.93 4.72
CA LEU A 494 6.80 19.21 4.18
C LEU A 494 7.40 20.39 4.96
N ALA A 495 7.49 20.27 6.28
CA ALA A 495 8.06 21.30 7.15
C ALA A 495 9.54 21.57 6.82
N SER A 496 10.35 20.55 6.52
CA SER A 496 11.74 20.78 6.12
C SER A 496 11.89 21.56 4.82
N LEU A 497 10.97 21.38 3.87
CA LEU A 497 10.96 22.12 2.59
C LEU A 497 10.35 23.52 2.72
N ALA A 498 9.43 23.75 3.67
CA ALA A 498 8.75 25.02 3.84
C ALA A 498 9.65 26.14 4.37
N VAL A 499 10.75 25.80 5.07
CA VAL A 499 11.72 26.80 5.56
C VAL A 499 12.60 27.35 4.44
N VAL A 500 12.51 26.76 3.25
CA VAL A 500 13.22 27.16 2.04
C VAL A 500 12.24 27.90 1.13
N THR A 501 12.05 29.19 1.39
CA THR A 501 11.28 30.09 0.50
C THR A 501 12.22 31.10 -0.14
N THR A 502 12.17 31.19 -1.47
CA THR A 502 12.98 32.12 -2.25
C THR A 502 12.08 32.92 -3.17
N THR A 503 12.15 34.24 -3.09
CA THR A 503 11.36 35.19 -3.90
C THR A 503 12.14 35.73 -5.10
N THR A 504 13.41 35.36 -5.24
CA THR A 504 14.32 35.91 -6.24
C THR A 504 14.20 35.17 -7.56
N THR A 505 13.81 35.90 -8.62
CA THR A 505 13.89 35.42 -10.00
C THR A 505 15.34 35.50 -10.49
N LEU A 506 15.97 34.34 -10.70
CA LEU A 506 17.33 34.24 -11.23
C LEU A 506 17.31 34.04 -12.76
N SER A 507 18.30 34.62 -13.43
CA SER A 507 18.61 34.33 -14.84
C SER A 507 19.10 32.89 -15.02
N ASP A 508 19.07 32.36 -16.25
CA ASP A 508 19.51 30.98 -16.51
C ASP A 508 21.00 30.76 -16.20
N GLU A 509 21.83 31.79 -16.38
CA GLU A 509 23.26 31.75 -16.02
C GLU A 509 23.44 31.68 -14.50
N GLU A 510 22.69 32.48 -13.74
CA GLU A 510 22.71 32.41 -12.27
C GLU A 510 22.20 31.07 -11.77
N ARG A 511 21.11 30.54 -12.35
CA ARG A 511 20.61 29.19 -12.04
C ARG A 511 21.65 28.11 -12.33
N GLN A 512 22.42 28.26 -13.41
CA GLN A 512 23.50 27.33 -13.74
C GLN A 512 24.64 27.38 -12.70
N LYS A 513 25.07 28.58 -12.30
CA LYS A 513 26.06 28.76 -11.22
C LYS A 513 25.59 28.14 -9.91
N LYS A 514 24.32 28.31 -9.56
CA LYS A 514 23.70 27.65 -8.39
C LYS A 514 23.78 26.13 -8.51
N ARG A 515 23.47 25.55 -9.67
CA ARG A 515 23.59 24.09 -9.89
C ARG A 515 25.04 23.60 -9.73
N GLU A 516 26.02 24.37 -10.16
CA GLU A 516 27.44 24.06 -9.94
C GLU A 516 27.80 24.11 -8.45
N THR A 517 27.34 25.11 -7.71
CA THR A 517 27.49 25.17 -6.24
C THR A 517 26.85 23.95 -5.57
N ALA A 518 25.67 23.48 -6.04
CA ALA A 518 25.06 22.25 -5.51
C ALA A 518 25.93 21.01 -5.74
N VAL A 519 26.62 20.91 -6.88
CA VAL A 519 27.55 19.79 -7.16
C VAL A 519 28.73 19.81 -6.19
N VAL A 520 29.30 20.99 -5.92
CA VAL A 520 30.38 21.15 -4.92
C VAL A 520 29.89 20.78 -3.53
N LEU A 521 28.73 21.29 -3.13
CA LEU A 521 28.12 21.01 -1.83
C LEU A 521 27.78 19.52 -1.64
N ALA A 522 27.43 18.83 -2.72
CA ALA A 522 27.13 17.40 -2.70
C ALA A 522 28.35 16.50 -2.98
N ALA A 523 29.55 17.04 -3.23
CA ALA A 523 30.68 16.26 -3.75
C ALA A 523 31.08 15.07 -2.85
N ALA A 524 31.05 15.24 -1.52
CA ALA A 524 31.27 14.14 -0.59
C ALA A 524 30.14 13.09 -0.64
N CYS A 525 28.91 13.54 -0.86
CA CYS A 525 27.71 12.69 -0.88
C CYS A 525 27.59 11.91 -2.20
N THR A 526 27.97 12.48 -3.34
CA THR A 526 27.78 11.87 -4.68
C THR A 526 28.70 10.69 -4.96
N LYS A 527 29.71 10.48 -4.11
CA LYS A 527 30.50 9.24 -4.07
C LYS A 527 29.61 8.01 -3.89
N CYS A 528 28.49 8.17 -3.18
CA CYS A 528 27.53 7.10 -2.91
C CYS A 528 26.14 7.46 -3.46
N HIS A 529 25.64 8.66 -3.20
CA HIS A 529 24.29 9.06 -3.61
C HIS A 529 24.22 9.51 -5.06
N LEU A 530 23.09 9.26 -5.71
CA LEU A 530 22.79 9.83 -7.02
C LEU A 530 22.22 11.24 -6.83
N LEU A 531 22.83 12.25 -7.45
CA LEU A 531 22.30 13.62 -7.49
C LEU A 531 21.49 13.81 -8.77
N LYS A 532 20.22 14.18 -8.64
CA LYS A 532 19.33 14.45 -9.78
C LYS A 532 18.61 15.78 -9.55
N ALA A 533 18.79 16.73 -10.46
CA ALA A 533 18.18 18.07 -10.38
C ALA A 533 18.37 18.74 -9.00
N GLY A 534 19.61 18.71 -8.47
CA GLY A 534 19.94 19.30 -7.16
C GLY A 534 19.45 18.52 -5.93
N ALA A 535 18.74 17.40 -6.11
CA ALA A 535 18.26 16.56 -5.01
C ALA A 535 19.05 15.23 -4.94
N LEU A 536 19.44 14.83 -3.74
CA LEU A 536 19.97 13.49 -3.50
C LEU A 536 18.84 12.47 -3.59
N ALA A 537 18.99 11.49 -4.47
CA ALA A 537 18.01 10.44 -4.62
C ALA A 537 17.92 9.61 -3.33
N PRO A 538 16.71 9.33 -2.83
CA PRO A 538 16.54 8.56 -1.60
C PRO A 538 16.99 7.11 -1.85
N VAL A 539 17.94 6.64 -1.04
CA VAL A 539 18.32 5.23 -1.00
C VAL A 539 17.29 4.51 -0.14
N ARG A 540 16.39 3.78 -0.79
CA ARG A 540 15.38 2.96 -0.13
C ARG A 540 15.77 1.51 -0.32
N ALA A 541 15.73 0.73 0.76
CA ALA A 541 15.81 -0.72 0.65
C ALA A 541 14.78 -1.19 -0.38
N ALA A 542 15.23 -2.01 -1.34
CA ALA A 542 14.32 -2.59 -2.32
C ALA A 542 13.20 -3.29 -1.55
N ARG A 543 11.95 -2.91 -1.83
CA ARG A 543 10.81 -3.63 -1.27
C ARG A 543 10.92 -5.09 -1.69
N PRO A 544 10.56 -6.07 -0.84
CA PRO A 544 10.62 -7.46 -1.23
C PRO A 544 9.84 -7.64 -2.54
N VAL A 545 10.54 -8.03 -3.60
CA VAL A 545 9.96 -8.04 -4.96
C VAL A 545 9.00 -9.22 -5.15
N LEU A 546 9.12 -10.21 -4.26
CA LEU A 546 8.32 -11.43 -4.23
C LEU A 546 7.72 -11.64 -2.83
N THR A 547 7.04 -10.64 -2.27
CA THR A 547 6.34 -10.74 -0.95
C THR A 547 5.38 -11.93 -0.86
N ARG A 548 4.92 -12.46 -2.00
CA ARG A 548 4.09 -13.66 -2.09
C ARG A 548 4.85 -14.94 -2.43
N ALA A 549 6.18 -14.94 -2.56
CA ALA A 549 6.92 -16.18 -2.81
C ALA A 549 7.28 -16.88 -1.49
N ARG A 550 7.09 -18.20 -1.39
CA ARG A 550 7.67 -19.05 -0.34
C ARG A 550 9.19 -19.20 -0.46
N PHE A 551 9.80 -18.62 -1.49
CA PHE A 551 11.24 -18.67 -1.66
C PHE A 551 11.95 -18.10 -0.43
N VAL A 552 12.84 -18.91 0.13
CA VAL A 552 13.73 -18.58 1.24
C VAL A 552 15.17 -18.86 0.78
N HIS A 553 16.11 -17.96 1.09
CA HIS A 553 17.48 -18.09 0.58
C HIS A 553 18.24 -19.25 1.24
N GLU A 554 17.98 -19.56 2.51
CA GLU A 554 18.75 -20.53 3.31
C GLU A 554 18.99 -21.91 2.66
N PRO A 555 17.97 -22.68 2.23
CA PRO A 555 18.19 -24.00 1.61
C PRO A 555 18.92 -23.91 0.27
N HIS A 556 18.86 -22.75 -0.41
CA HIS A 556 19.49 -22.54 -1.70
C HIS A 556 20.96 -22.15 -1.54
N VAL A 557 21.28 -21.27 -0.61
CA VAL A 557 22.67 -20.81 -0.38
C VAL A 557 23.55 -21.85 0.32
N ILE A 558 22.96 -22.94 0.83
CA ILE A 558 23.69 -24.14 1.26
C ILE A 558 24.16 -24.97 0.05
N GLN A 559 23.42 -24.91 -1.06
CA GLN A 559 23.65 -25.74 -2.25
C GLN A 559 24.33 -24.98 -3.39
N ALA A 560 24.32 -23.65 -3.37
CA ALA A 560 24.87 -22.80 -4.41
C ALA A 560 25.33 -21.44 -3.87
N ASP A 561 26.42 -20.91 -4.44
CA ASP A 561 26.88 -19.55 -4.14
C ASP A 561 25.91 -18.49 -4.69
N CYS A 562 25.93 -17.29 -4.08
CA CYS A 562 25.07 -16.17 -4.48
C CYS A 562 25.16 -15.85 -5.98
N ALA A 563 26.36 -15.93 -6.57
CA ALA A 563 26.62 -15.65 -7.98
C ALA A 563 25.93 -16.63 -8.94
N LYS A 564 25.53 -17.82 -8.48
CA LYS A 564 24.76 -18.79 -9.30
C LYS A 564 23.40 -18.21 -9.71
N CYS A 565 22.75 -17.47 -8.80
CA CYS A 565 21.47 -16.80 -9.05
C CYS A 565 21.62 -15.33 -9.44
N HIS A 566 22.69 -14.66 -8.99
CA HIS A 566 23.03 -13.26 -9.28
C HIS A 566 24.30 -13.13 -10.16
N PRO A 567 24.34 -13.72 -11.36
CA PRO A 567 25.55 -13.76 -12.18
C PRO A 567 26.07 -12.37 -12.54
N GLY A 568 27.37 -12.17 -12.36
CA GLY A 568 28.04 -10.91 -12.68
C GLY A 568 27.73 -9.75 -11.73
N ILE A 569 27.08 -10.01 -10.59
CA ILE A 569 26.79 -8.97 -9.59
C ILE A 569 28.05 -8.32 -9.04
N GLU A 570 29.16 -9.05 -8.99
CA GLU A 570 30.47 -8.56 -8.56
C GLU A 570 30.95 -7.37 -9.44
N ALA A 571 30.59 -7.36 -10.72
CA ALA A 571 30.93 -6.30 -11.66
C ALA A 571 29.92 -5.13 -11.66
N SER A 572 28.82 -5.22 -10.91
CA SER A 572 27.83 -4.14 -10.84
C SER A 572 28.41 -2.89 -10.18
N LYS A 573 28.02 -1.73 -10.72
CA LYS A 573 28.43 -0.38 -10.27
C LYS A 573 27.31 0.39 -9.59
N VAL A 574 26.08 -0.14 -9.54
CA VAL A 574 24.91 0.53 -8.98
C VAL A 574 24.10 -0.47 -8.16
N SER A 575 23.71 -0.08 -6.95
CA SER A 575 23.02 -0.97 -6.00
C SER A 575 21.62 -1.43 -6.45
N LYS A 576 21.08 -0.87 -7.54
CA LYS A 576 19.77 -1.27 -8.07
C LYS A 576 19.84 -2.49 -8.98
N ASP A 577 21.05 -2.87 -9.43
CA ASP A 577 21.23 -3.99 -10.33
C ASP A 577 21.03 -5.29 -9.55
N LEU A 578 19.99 -6.05 -9.90
CA LEU A 578 19.71 -7.33 -9.26
C LEU A 578 20.48 -8.48 -9.92
N ASN A 579 20.94 -8.30 -11.15
CA ASN A 579 21.63 -9.30 -11.97
C ASN A 579 20.99 -10.71 -11.92
N PHE A 580 19.66 -10.76 -11.85
CA PHE A 580 18.90 -12.00 -11.69
C PHE A 580 18.34 -12.46 -13.04
N LYS A 581 18.60 -13.72 -13.42
CA LYS A 581 18.20 -14.32 -14.71
C LYS A 581 16.71 -14.66 -14.84
N GLY A 582 15.88 -14.24 -13.89
CA GLY A 582 14.46 -14.58 -13.88
C GLY A 582 14.20 -16.06 -13.57
N PHE A 583 13.04 -16.57 -13.99
CA PHE A 583 12.59 -17.92 -13.62
C PHE A 583 13.48 -19.05 -14.20
N GLN A 584 14.31 -18.75 -15.21
CA GLN A 584 15.22 -19.74 -15.81
C GLN A 584 16.19 -20.31 -14.77
N SER A 585 16.69 -19.48 -13.85
CA SER A 585 17.57 -19.91 -12.76
C SER A 585 16.91 -20.98 -11.86
N CYS A 586 15.59 -20.85 -11.63
CA CYS A 586 14.82 -21.80 -10.82
C CYS A 586 14.64 -23.15 -11.53
N ARG A 587 14.44 -23.12 -12.86
CA ARG A 587 14.21 -24.33 -13.68
C ARG A 587 15.44 -25.21 -13.84
N GLU A 588 16.63 -24.70 -13.52
CA GLU A 588 17.85 -25.50 -13.47
C GLU A 588 17.72 -26.64 -12.44
N CYS A 589 17.01 -26.40 -11.32
CA CYS A 589 16.84 -27.37 -10.23
C CYS A 589 15.37 -27.82 -10.01
N HIS A 590 14.37 -26.97 -10.30
CA HIS A 590 12.94 -27.29 -10.16
C HIS A 590 12.35 -27.89 -11.44
N ARG A 591 12.46 -29.20 -11.58
CA ARG A 591 12.00 -29.99 -12.73
C ARG A 591 11.47 -31.36 -12.30
N SER A 592 10.79 -32.04 -13.21
CA SER A 592 10.30 -33.41 -12.99
C SER A 592 11.43 -34.30 -12.44
N PHE A 593 11.12 -35.08 -11.40
CA PHE A 593 12.05 -36.00 -10.74
C PHE A 593 13.22 -35.35 -9.96
N GLN A 594 13.20 -34.03 -9.75
CA GLN A 594 14.08 -33.33 -8.81
C GLN A 594 13.24 -32.53 -7.80
N ALA A 595 13.41 -31.21 -7.70
CA ALA A 595 12.53 -30.37 -6.90
C ALA A 595 11.22 -30.11 -7.65
N SER A 596 10.09 -30.21 -6.94
CA SER A 596 8.76 -30.03 -7.53
C SER A 596 8.61 -28.66 -8.20
N PRO A 597 8.08 -28.60 -9.45
CA PRO A 597 7.73 -27.35 -10.14
C PRO A 597 6.28 -26.91 -9.87
N ASP A 598 5.62 -27.42 -8.81
CA ASP A 598 4.29 -27.00 -8.41
C ASP A 598 4.30 -25.54 -7.90
N CYS A 599 3.29 -24.75 -8.28
CA CYS A 599 3.25 -23.33 -7.95
C CYS A 599 3.16 -23.08 -6.42
N ARG A 600 2.61 -24.01 -5.65
CA ARG A 600 2.46 -23.91 -4.19
C ARG A 600 3.77 -24.11 -3.44
N GLU A 601 4.78 -24.71 -4.07
CA GLU A 601 6.13 -24.78 -3.49
C GLU A 601 6.79 -23.41 -3.45
N CYS A 602 6.44 -22.55 -4.42
CA CYS A 602 7.07 -21.26 -4.61
C CYS A 602 6.20 -20.07 -4.20
N HIS A 603 4.87 -20.21 -4.09
CA HIS A 603 3.95 -19.10 -3.80
C HIS A 603 3.18 -19.31 -2.48
N LEU A 604 3.13 -18.25 -1.67
CA LEU A 604 2.15 -17.97 -0.63
C LEU A 604 0.98 -17.24 -1.28
N PHE A 605 -0.13 -17.96 -1.44
CA PHE A 605 -1.36 -17.34 -1.91
C PHE A 605 -2.04 -16.56 -0.79
N HIS A 606 -1.85 -16.99 0.46
CA HIS A 606 -2.29 -16.26 1.64
C HIS A 606 -1.11 -15.93 2.59
N PRO A 607 -0.53 -14.72 2.53
CA PRO A 607 0.53 -14.35 3.47
C PRO A 607 -0.01 -14.33 4.90
N LYS A 608 0.80 -14.75 5.86
CA LYS A 608 0.52 -14.46 7.28
C LYS A 608 0.49 -12.94 7.42
N GLY A 609 -0.58 -12.41 8.02
CA GLY A 609 -0.86 -10.97 8.07
C GLY A 609 0.41 -10.15 8.27
N VAL A 610 0.77 -9.37 7.25
CA VAL A 610 1.78 -8.33 7.39
C VAL A 610 1.14 -7.29 8.31
N PRO A 611 1.78 -6.92 9.43
CA PRO A 611 1.23 -5.94 10.36
C PRO A 611 0.95 -4.59 9.68
#